data_AF-A0A7C7G3L6-F1
#
_entry.id   AF-A0A7C7G3L6-F1
#
_cell.length_a   1.000
_cell.length_b   1.000
_cell.length_c   1.000
_cell.angle_alpha   90.00
_cell.angle_beta   90.00
_cell.angle_gamma   90.00
#
_symmetry.space_group_name_H-M   'P 1'
#
loop_
_entity.id
_entity.type
_entity.pdbx_description
1 polymer ?
#
loop_
_entity_poly.entity_id
_entity_poly.type
_entity_poly.pdbx_seq_one_letter_code
_entity_poly.pdbx_strand_id
1 'polypeptide(L)'
;MGSSYYTNPLIFLVDIIFSIYIMMIMLRTVLQWARADFYNPLSQLLVTVTDPALKPLQRIIPASSRIDTAAVVLMLLLQMFSLFLIGNLRGSGVGPFALLIVSFAELISLLLNVFLFSILIQVVLSWINPGAHNPATSLIYSITE
;
A
#
# COMPACT_ATOMS: atom_id res chain seq x y z
N MET A 1 6.68 33.07 -11.87
CA MET A 1 6.13 32.71 -10.54
C MET A 1 4.66 32.28 -10.60
N GLY A 2 4.18 31.66 -11.70
CA GLY A 2 2.74 31.34 -11.87
C GLY A 2 2.39 29.86 -12.12
N SER A 3 3.34 29.03 -12.56
CA SER A 3 3.10 27.60 -12.80
C SER A 3 3.03 26.79 -11.51
N SER A 4 3.93 27.04 -10.55
CA SER A 4 4.01 26.25 -9.31
C SER A 4 2.78 26.34 -8.40
N TYR A 5 1.98 27.42 -8.47
CA TYR A 5 0.79 27.57 -7.60
C TYR A 5 -0.29 26.53 -7.89
N TYR A 6 -0.53 26.22 -9.16
CA TYR A 6 -1.52 25.21 -9.57
C TYR A 6 -0.91 23.81 -9.65
N THR A 7 0.36 23.71 -10.03
CA THR A 7 1.05 22.42 -10.17
C THR A 7 1.28 21.73 -8.81
N ASN A 8 1.59 22.48 -7.75
CA ASN A 8 1.87 21.86 -6.44
C ASN A 8 0.64 21.16 -5.83
N PRO A 9 -0.56 21.78 -5.77
CA PRO A 9 -1.77 21.08 -5.34
C PRO A 9 -2.12 19.88 -6.21
N LEU A 10 -1.92 19.96 -7.53
CA LEU A 10 -2.18 18.83 -8.44
C LEU A 10 -1.24 17.65 -8.17
N ILE A 11 0.06 17.91 -7.99
CA ILE A 11 1.04 16.89 -7.61
C ILE A 11 0.63 16.23 -6.29
N PHE A 12 0.23 17.02 -5.30
CA PHE A 12 -0.21 16.51 -4.01
C PHE A 12 -1.46 15.62 -4.11
N LEU A 13 -2.45 16.02 -4.92
CA LEU A 13 -3.66 15.21 -5.13
C LEU A 13 -3.33 13.88 -5.80
N VAL A 14 -2.48 13.90 -6.84
CA VAL A 14 -2.02 12.68 -7.52
C VAL A 14 -1.30 11.79 -6.51
N ASP A 15 -0.33 12.34 -5.79
CA ASP A 15 0.45 11.61 -4.79
C ASP A 15 -0.43 10.95 -3.74
N ILE A 16 -1.38 11.69 -3.15
CA ILE A 16 -2.30 11.15 -2.15
C ILE A 16 -3.17 10.04 -2.71
N ILE A 17 -3.78 10.23 -3.88
CA ILE A 17 -4.71 9.25 -4.44
C ILE A 17 -3.98 7.92 -4.72
N PHE A 18 -2.80 8.00 -5.35
CA PHE A 18 -2.00 6.80 -5.63
C PHE A 18 -1.43 6.20 -4.35
N SER A 19 -0.88 7.00 -3.45
CA SER A 19 -0.29 6.53 -2.19
C SER A 19 -1.32 5.81 -1.31
N ILE A 20 -2.51 6.38 -1.14
CA ILE A 20 -3.59 5.74 -0.39
C ILE A 20 -3.99 4.42 -1.05
N TYR A 21 -4.15 4.40 -2.38
CA TYR A 21 -4.56 3.20 -3.08
C TYR A 21 -3.50 2.08 -3.00
N ILE A 22 -2.23 2.42 -3.20
CA ILE A 22 -1.10 1.48 -3.05
C ILE A 22 -1.00 0.99 -1.60
N MET A 23 -1.20 1.87 -0.61
CA MET A 23 -1.25 1.51 0.80
C MET A 23 -2.37 0.50 1.10
N MET A 24 -3.57 0.66 0.51
CA MET A 24 -4.64 -0.34 0.67
C MET A 24 -4.24 -1.71 0.11
N ILE A 25 -3.60 -1.77 -1.05
CA ILE A 25 -3.12 -3.03 -1.64
C ILE A 25 -1.99 -3.62 -0.79
N MET A 26 -1.07 -2.79 -0.27
CA MET A 26 0.00 -3.23 0.62
C MET A 26 -0.56 -3.82 1.90
N LEU A 27 -1.49 -3.13 2.58
CA LEU A 27 -2.15 -3.63 3.77
C LEU A 27 -2.85 -4.96 3.51
N ARG A 28 -3.61 -5.09 2.41
CA ARG A 28 -4.22 -6.37 2.02
C ARG A 28 -3.16 -7.47 1.87
N THR A 29 -2.06 -7.17 1.20
CA THR A 29 -0.98 -8.14 0.93
C THR A 29 -0.31 -8.59 2.22
N VAL A 30 -0.03 -7.65 3.13
CA VAL A 30 0.55 -7.94 4.45
C VAL A 30 -0.43 -8.75 5.31
N LEU A 31 -1.71 -8.38 5.34
CA LEU A 31 -2.75 -9.13 6.07
C LEU A 31 -2.93 -10.56 5.54
N GLN A 32 -2.89 -10.75 4.22
CA GLN A 32 -2.95 -12.06 3.60
C GLN A 32 -1.71 -12.90 3.95
N TRP A 33 -0.52 -12.28 3.96
CA TRP A 33 0.72 -12.94 4.34
C TRP A 33 0.73 -13.36 5.82
N ALA A 34 0.24 -12.49 6.70
CA ALA A 34 0.00 -12.69 8.13
C ALA A 34 -1.11 -13.73 8.44
N ARG A 35 -1.85 -14.19 7.43
CA ARG A 35 -3.05 -15.04 7.59
C ARG A 35 -4.07 -14.43 8.55
N ALA A 36 -4.20 -13.11 8.52
CA ALA A 36 -5.15 -12.37 9.33
C ALA A 36 -6.60 -12.80 9.00
N ASP A 37 -7.50 -12.68 9.98
CA ASP A 37 -8.89 -13.11 9.82
C ASP A 37 -9.61 -12.30 8.71
N PHE A 38 -10.03 -12.99 7.65
CA PHE A 38 -10.78 -12.42 6.53
C PHE A 38 -12.19 -11.96 6.91
N TYR A 39 -12.72 -12.42 8.04
CA TYR A 39 -14.03 -11.97 8.54
C TYR A 39 -13.96 -10.59 9.22
N ASN A 40 -12.76 -10.03 9.40
CA ASN A 40 -12.63 -8.69 9.94
C ASN A 40 -13.14 -7.63 8.94
N PRO A 41 -13.98 -6.66 9.36
CA PRO A 41 -14.52 -5.63 8.49
C PRO A 41 -13.44 -4.82 7.77
N LEU A 42 -12.27 -4.61 8.39
CA LEU A 42 -11.15 -3.92 7.73
C LEU A 42 -10.55 -4.75 6.60
N SER A 43 -10.39 -6.06 6.79
CA SER A 43 -9.92 -6.98 5.75
C SER A 43 -10.88 -7.00 4.56
N GLN A 44 -12.19 -7.06 4.83
CA GLN A 44 -13.23 -7.04 3.80
C GLN A 44 -13.27 -5.72 3.03
N LEU A 45 -13.09 -4.58 3.70
CA LEU A 45 -12.99 -3.28 3.04
C LEU A 45 -11.83 -3.28 2.05
N LEU A 46 -10.63 -3.65 2.51
CA LEU A 46 -9.43 -3.67 1.67
C LEU A 46 -9.60 -4.58 0.46
N VAL A 47 -10.14 -5.80 0.65
CA VAL A 47 -10.41 -6.72 -0.45
C VAL A 47 -11.44 -6.13 -1.41
N THR A 48 -12.55 -5.58 -0.91
CA THR A 48 -13.63 -5.03 -1.74
C THR A 48 -13.16 -3.87 -2.61
N VAL A 49 -12.33 -2.98 -2.08
CA VAL A 49 -11.82 -1.80 -2.80
C VAL A 49 -10.74 -2.18 -3.81
N THR A 50 -9.89 -3.15 -3.49
CA THR A 50 -8.73 -3.51 -4.32
C THR A 50 -9.03 -4.60 -5.36
N ASP A 51 -10.04 -5.45 -5.12
CA ASP A 51 -10.44 -6.55 -6.01
C ASP A 51 -10.73 -6.13 -7.45
N PRO A 52 -11.46 -5.04 -7.73
CA PRO A 52 -11.80 -4.65 -9.10
C PRO A 52 -10.57 -4.44 -9.99
N ALA A 53 -9.48 -3.90 -9.44
CA ALA A 53 -8.23 -3.71 -10.18
C ALA A 53 -7.35 -4.97 -10.18
N LEU A 54 -7.45 -5.81 -9.15
CA LEU A 54 -6.69 -7.05 -9.02
C LEU A 54 -7.19 -8.18 -9.92
N LYS A 55 -8.52 -8.35 -10.03
CA LYS A 55 -9.17 -9.40 -10.83
C LYS A 55 -8.69 -9.49 -12.29
N PRO A 56 -8.55 -8.40 -13.06
CA PRO A 56 -8.04 -8.51 -14.43
C PRO A 56 -6.60 -9.01 -14.47
N LEU A 57 -5.78 -8.63 -13.49
CA LEU A 57 -4.37 -9.00 -13.45
C LEU A 57 -4.17 -10.44 -12.96
N GLN A 58 -4.98 -10.88 -11.98
CA GLN A 58 -5.02 -12.27 -11.48
C GLN A 58 -5.45 -13.29 -12.54
N ARG A 59 -6.12 -12.86 -13.62
CA ARG A 59 -6.41 -13.73 -14.78
C ARG A 59 -5.18 -14.07 -15.60
N ILE A 60 -4.18 -13.19 -15.60
CA ILE A 60 -2.95 -13.34 -16.39
C ILE A 60 -1.85 -13.96 -15.52
N ILE A 61 -1.73 -13.49 -14.28
CA ILE A 61 -0.74 -13.93 -13.31
C ILE A 61 -1.46 -14.75 -12.24
N PRO A 62 -1.32 -16.09 -12.24
CA PRO A 62 -1.90 -16.91 -11.18
C PRO A 62 -1.28 -16.54 -9.83
N ALA A 63 -2.13 -16.33 -8.84
CA ALA A 63 -1.68 -16.04 -7.48
C ALA A 63 -0.94 -17.26 -6.91
N SER A 64 0.24 -17.04 -6.33
CA SER A 64 0.91 -18.08 -5.53
C SER A 64 0.20 -18.18 -4.19
N SER A 65 0.00 -19.40 -3.68
CA SER A 65 -0.84 -19.72 -2.51
C SER A 65 -0.55 -18.92 -1.22
N ARG A 66 0.58 -18.21 -1.13
CA ARG A 66 0.97 -17.40 0.04
C ARG A 66 1.16 -15.92 -0.23
N ILE A 67 1.42 -15.50 -1.47
CA ILE A 67 1.66 -14.10 -1.84
C ILE A 67 0.92 -13.84 -3.15
N ASP A 68 0.06 -12.84 -3.15
CA ASP A 68 -0.60 -12.37 -4.35
C ASP A 68 0.43 -11.63 -5.24
N THR A 69 1.04 -12.37 -6.15
CA THR A 69 1.98 -11.87 -7.15
C THR A 69 1.34 -10.82 -8.05
N ALA A 70 0.04 -10.91 -8.32
CA ALA A 70 -0.67 -9.88 -9.06
C ALA A 70 -0.77 -8.59 -8.24
N ALA A 71 -0.98 -8.67 -6.92
CA ALA A 71 -0.95 -7.50 -6.04
C ALA A 71 0.40 -6.78 -6.07
N VAL A 72 1.52 -7.52 -6.01
CA VAL A 72 2.86 -6.93 -6.08
C VAL A 72 3.10 -6.24 -7.43
N VAL A 73 2.73 -6.89 -8.54
CA VAL A 73 2.87 -6.30 -9.88
C VAL A 73 1.97 -5.08 -10.03
N LEU A 74 0.73 -5.11 -9.54
CA LEU A 74 -0.18 -3.98 -9.59
C LEU A 74 0.36 -2.78 -8.80
N MET A 75 0.86 -3.00 -7.58
CA MET A 75 1.51 -1.96 -6.78
C MET A 75 2.69 -1.34 -7.51
N LEU A 76 3.55 -2.16 -8.13
CA LEU A 76 4.70 -1.67 -8.88
C LEU A 76 4.28 -0.81 -10.08
N LEU A 77 3.28 -1.25 -10.84
CA LEU A 77 2.76 -0.48 -11.98
C LEU A 77 2.13 0.85 -11.56
N LEU A 78 1.34 0.85 -10.48
CA LEU A 78 0.73 2.06 -9.94
C LEU A 78 1.78 3.05 -9.43
N GLN A 79 2.80 2.55 -8.73
CA GLN A 79 3.90 3.37 -8.21
C GLN A 79 4.70 4.01 -9.35
N MET A 80 5.05 3.22 -10.37
CA MET A 80 5.75 3.73 -11.55
C MET A 80 4.90 4.78 -12.29
N PHE A 81 3.58 4.55 -12.40
CA PHE A 81 2.67 5.47 -13.06
C PHE A 81 2.50 6.79 -12.27
N SER A 82 2.38 6.72 -10.95
CA SER A 82 2.34 7.90 -10.07
C SER A 82 3.60 8.75 -10.21
N LEU A 83 4.79 8.13 -10.09
CA LEU A 83 6.07 8.83 -10.21
C LEU A 83 6.29 9.40 -11.62
N PHE A 84 5.84 8.69 -12.65
CA PHE A 84 5.87 9.19 -14.01
C PHE A 84 4.99 10.44 -14.17
N LEU A 85 3.73 10.40 -13.71
CA LEU A 85 2.83 11.55 -13.75
C LEU A 85 3.39 12.76 -13.00
N ILE A 86 3.85 12.55 -11.76
CA ILE A 86 4.43 13.60 -10.92
C ILE A 86 5.71 14.16 -11.57
N GLY A 87 6.57 13.31 -12.12
CA GLY A 87 7.78 13.73 -12.82
C GLY A 87 7.50 14.62 -14.03
N ASN A 88 6.50 14.23 -14.85
CA ASN A 88 6.06 15.04 -15.98
C ASN A 88 5.47 16.39 -15.55
N LEU A 89 4.67 16.42 -14.47
CA LEU A 89 4.12 17.65 -13.91
C LEU A 89 5.19 18.60 -13.36
N ARG A 90 6.29 18.05 -12.84
CA ARG A 90 7.45 18.82 -12.36
C ARG A 90 8.39 19.29 -13.47
N GLY A 91 8.21 18.79 -14.70
CA GLY A 91 9.16 19.01 -15.80
C GLY A 91 10.50 18.29 -15.59
N SER A 92 10.59 17.37 -14.63
CA SER A 92 11.75 16.52 -14.42
C SER A 92 11.62 15.29 -15.30
N GLY A 93 12.46 15.17 -16.33
CA GLY A 93 12.55 13.95 -17.13
C GLY A 93 13.05 12.80 -16.25
N VAL A 94 12.15 11.93 -15.80
CA VAL A 94 12.53 10.76 -15.00
C VAL A 94 12.84 9.60 -15.95
N GLY A 95 14.07 9.10 -15.89
CA GLY A 95 14.48 7.94 -16.69
C GLY A 95 13.72 6.67 -16.29
N PRO A 96 13.45 5.74 -17.23
CA PRO A 96 12.71 4.51 -16.95
C PRO A 96 13.39 3.62 -15.89
N PHE A 97 14.73 3.60 -15.87
CA PHE A 97 15.50 2.89 -14.85
C PHE A 97 15.35 3.53 -13.46
N ALA A 98 15.32 4.86 -13.38
CA ALA A 98 15.10 5.55 -12.12
C ALA A 98 13.68 5.30 -11.59
N LEU A 99 12.67 5.29 -12.47
CA LEU A 99 11.29 4.96 -12.09
C LEU A 99 11.20 3.57 -11.46
N LEU A 100 11.83 2.57 -12.06
CA LEU A 100 11.80 1.21 -11.54
C LEU A 100 12.48 1.12 -10.16
N ILE A 101 13.68 1.67 -10.03
CA ILE A 101 14.46 1.64 -8.77
C ILE A 101 13.72 2.39 -7.66
N VAL A 102 13.24 3.60 -7.94
CA VAL A 102 12.52 4.42 -6.95
C VAL A 102 11.20 3.76 -6.57
N SER A 103 10.46 3.21 -7.53
CA SER A 103 9.20 2.52 -7.23
C SER A 103 9.42 1.32 -6.33
N PHE A 104 10.45 0.51 -6.61
CA PHE A 104 10.78 -0.63 -5.77
C PHE A 104 11.23 -0.20 -4.37
N ALA A 105 12.06 0.85 -4.28
CA ALA A 105 12.48 1.42 -3.01
C ALA A 105 11.29 1.95 -2.20
N GLU A 106 10.35 2.67 -2.82
CA GLU A 106 9.16 3.19 -2.14
C GLU A 106 8.23 2.07 -1.66
N LEU A 107 8.06 0.98 -2.42
CA LEU A 107 7.30 -0.17 -1.95
C LEU A 107 7.96 -0.86 -0.76
N ILE A 108 9.29 -0.96 -0.74
CA ILE A 108 10.04 -1.45 0.43
C ILE A 108 9.86 -0.50 1.62
N SER A 109 10.02 0.80 1.41
CA SER A 109 9.81 1.81 2.45
C SER A 109 8.39 1.76 3.00
N LEU A 110 7.38 1.60 2.15
CA LEU A 110 5.98 1.45 2.53
C LEU A 110 5.77 0.20 3.37
N LEU A 111 6.35 -0.93 2.95
CA LEU A 111 6.30 -2.19 3.70
C LEU A 111 6.91 -2.01 5.09
N LEU A 112 8.12 -1.44 5.18
CA LEU A 112 8.78 -1.16 6.46
C LEU A 112 7.97 -0.21 7.33
N ASN A 113 7.37 0.83 6.74
CA ASN A 113 6.49 1.76 7.46
C ASN A 113 5.27 1.04 8.02
N VAL A 114 4.61 0.17 7.24
CA VAL A 114 3.49 -0.64 7.71
C VAL A 114 3.90 -1.45 8.95
N PHE A 115 5.01 -2.20 8.89
CA PHE A 115 5.49 -2.96 10.05
C PHE A 115 5.86 -2.08 11.24
N LEU A 116 6.56 -0.97 11.01
CA LEU A 116 6.97 -0.05 12.07
C LEU A 116 5.74 0.50 12.79
N PHE A 117 4.75 1.02 12.05
CA PHE A 117 3.52 1.52 12.66
C PHE A 117 2.72 0.41 13.33
N SER A 118 2.62 -0.78 12.75
CA SER A 118 1.94 -1.92 13.38
C SER A 118 2.58 -2.29 14.72
N ILE A 119 3.91 -2.37 14.80
CA ILE A 119 4.65 -2.65 16.04
C ILE A 119 4.44 -1.52 17.06
N LEU A 120 4.53 -0.25 16.63
CA LEU A 120 4.28 0.88 17.52
C LEU A 120 2.86 0.85 18.09
N ILE A 121 1.85 0.57 17.26
CA ILE A 121 0.46 0.46 17.70
C ILE A 121 0.32 -0.71 18.68
N GLN A 122 0.93 -1.87 18.39
CA GLN A 122 0.91 -3.01 19.30
C GLN A 122 1.50 -2.65 20.67
N VAL A 123 2.67 -1.99 20.69
CA VAL A 123 3.33 -1.56 21.93
C VAL A 123 2.45 -0.57 22.70
N VAL A 124 1.88 0.43 22.04
CA VAL A 124 0.97 1.40 22.66
C VAL A 124 -0.28 0.72 23.22
N LEU A 125 -0.89 -0.21 22.47
CA LEU A 125 -2.08 -0.94 22.94
C LEU A 125 -1.76 -1.85 24.12
N SER A 126 -0.56 -2.46 24.15
CA SER A 126 -0.12 -3.29 25.27
C SER A 126 -0.02 -2.50 26.58
N TRP A 127 0.24 -1.19 26.50
CA TRP A 127 0.28 -0.30 27.67
C TRP A 127 -1.11 0.17 28.11
N ILE A 128 -2.01 0.46 27.17
CA ILE A 128 -3.31 1.06 27.48
C ILE A 128 -4.32 0.03 27.98
N ASN A 129 -4.39 -1.16 27.35
CA ASN A 129 -5.42 -2.15 27.69
C ASN A 129 -5.02 -3.59 27.30
N PRO A 130 -4.27 -4.30 28.16
CA PRO A 130 -3.76 -5.66 27.89
C PRO A 130 -4.85 -6.73 27.66
N GLY A 131 -6.13 -6.45 27.95
CA GLY A 131 -7.22 -7.45 27.93
C GLY A 131 -8.40 -7.14 27.01
N ALA A 132 -8.40 -6.01 26.29
CA ALA A 132 -9.51 -5.66 25.40
C ALA A 132 -9.45 -6.41 24.07
N HIS A 133 -10.45 -7.26 23.84
CA HIS A 133 -10.66 -7.95 22.57
C HIS A 133 -11.34 -6.99 21.58
N ASN A 134 -10.56 -6.30 20.75
CA ASN A 134 -11.05 -5.46 19.66
C ASN A 134 -10.68 -6.12 18.31
N PRO A 135 -11.55 -6.17 17.31
CA PRO A 135 -11.18 -6.68 15.98
C PRO A 135 -9.90 -6.03 15.42
N ALA A 136 -9.60 -4.76 15.73
CA ALA A 136 -8.35 -4.13 15.31
C ALA A 136 -7.10 -4.73 15.98
N THR A 137 -7.17 -5.13 17.26
CA THR A 137 -6.02 -5.71 17.97
C THR A 137 -5.63 -7.07 17.39
N SER A 138 -6.61 -7.86 16.94
CA SER A 138 -6.37 -9.16 16.29
C SER A 138 -5.59 -9.07 14.98
N LEU A 139 -5.85 -8.04 14.17
CA LEU A 139 -5.11 -7.82 12.92
C LEU A 139 -3.67 -7.41 13.18
N ILE A 140 -3.47 -6.47 14.12
CA ILE A 140 -2.12 -5.99 14.44
C ILE A 140 -1.26 -7.16 14.92
N TYR A 141 -1.81 -7.98 15.82
CA TYR A 141 -1.13 -9.17 16.34
C TYR A 141 -0.71 -10.14 15.21
N SER A 142 -1.60 -10.43 14.27
CA SER A 142 -1.30 -11.32 13.13
C SER A 142 -0.16 -10.83 12.23
N ILE A 143 0.05 -9.50 12.12
CA ILE A 143 1.11 -8.92 11.29
C ILE A 143 2.47 -8.97 11.99
N THR A 144 2.47 -8.93 13.33
CA THR A 144 3.68 -8.72 14.14
C THR A 144 4.25 -9.99 14.79
N GLU A 145 3.42 -11.03 14.96
CA GLU A 145 3.83 -12.32 15.55
C GLU A 145 4.00 -13.41 14.47
#